data_AF-A0A855WX83-F1
#
_entry.id   AF-A0A855WX83-F1
#
_cell.length_a   1.000
_cell.length_b   1.000
_cell.length_c   1.000
_cell.angle_alpha   90.00
_cell.angle_beta   90.00
_cell.angle_gamma   90.00
#
_symmetry.space_group_name_H-M   'P 1'
#
loop_
_entity.id
_entity.type
_entity.pdbx_description
1 polymer ?
#
loop_
_entity_poly.entity_id
_entity_poly.type
_entity_poly.pdbx_seq_one_letter_code
_entity_poly.pdbx_strand_id
1 'polypeptide(L)'
;MKNKICVVVSILSLGLLCGVSRAGAEIKLSESQIDRHWRLAQLKSGPLYSSNYAVAALADTSFNEGKATADELVRPKSPAKAFALSMLIPGLGQYYNGSKLKAAAFLGIEATAWFFELKWHSDGNQLTGDFEAFQEAHWSEGHYSQYLQDVYGYSDDDSINATEISHHLPDTRTQQYYEMTGKYDQFSWGWDDATLNGHGFQYYADTGAFVRAVYPDVPTSLNRNQYETMRYNANQKFSDARKMIMLALGNRLVSAFEAFISAKRSHNAKPAGGEGTGNPEFSHWKFSGRVKSVHARYDTPYLKVTYGF
;
A
#
# COMPACT_ATOMS: atom_id res chain seq x y z
N MET A 1 -15.74 -36.27 3.20
CA MET A 1 -15.92 -34.93 2.59
C MET A 1 -15.04 -33.95 3.35
N LYS A 2 -14.12 -33.26 2.65
CA LYS A 2 -13.11 -32.36 3.24
C LYS A 2 -13.72 -30.96 3.36
N ASN A 3 -13.93 -30.45 4.58
CA ASN A 3 -14.31 -29.06 4.78
C ASN A 3 -13.05 -28.19 4.86
N LYS A 4 -12.90 -27.29 3.88
CA LYS A 4 -11.87 -26.25 3.84
C LYS A 4 -12.36 -25.06 4.66
N ILE A 5 -11.57 -24.62 5.64
CA ILE A 5 -11.80 -23.37 6.37
C ILE A 5 -11.15 -22.25 5.57
N CYS A 6 -11.97 -21.27 5.16
CA CYS A 6 -11.54 -20.03 4.52
C CYS A 6 -11.26 -18.99 5.62
N VAL A 7 -10.04 -18.49 5.73
CA VAL A 7 -9.71 -17.37 6.62
C VAL A 7 -9.68 -16.11 5.77
N VAL A 8 -10.70 -15.27 5.95
CA VAL A 8 -10.72 -13.91 5.40
C VAL A 8 -9.98 -13.01 6.38
N VAL A 9 -8.85 -12.45 5.94
CA VAL A 9 -8.12 -11.42 6.70
C VAL A 9 -8.60 -10.06 6.19
N SER A 10 -9.48 -9.42 6.94
CA SER A 10 -9.88 -8.03 6.70
C SER A 10 -8.80 -7.09 7.25
N ILE A 11 -8.17 -6.32 6.35
CA ILE A 11 -7.26 -5.24 6.72
C ILE A 11 -8.12 -4.03 7.09
N LEU A 12 -8.20 -3.71 8.39
CA LEU A 12 -8.78 -2.46 8.87
C LEU A 12 -7.75 -1.35 8.70
N SER A 13 -7.94 -0.52 7.69
CA SER A 13 -7.28 0.77 7.53
C SER A 13 -7.81 1.75 8.58
N LEU A 14 -6.93 2.21 9.47
CA LEU A 14 -7.24 3.22 10.46
C LEU A 14 -7.12 4.61 9.81
N GLY A 15 -8.21 5.10 9.22
CA GLY A 15 -8.32 6.49 8.80
C GLY A 15 -8.78 7.35 9.99
N LEU A 16 -7.89 8.19 10.52
CA LEU A 16 -8.23 9.21 11.50
C LEU A 16 -8.62 10.50 10.74
N LEU A 17 -9.90 10.86 10.75
CA LEU A 17 -10.39 12.17 10.33
C LEU A 17 -10.88 12.92 11.57
N CYS A 18 -10.34 14.12 11.76
CA CYS A 18 -10.71 15.07 12.80
C CYS A 18 -11.66 16.10 12.17
N GLY A 19 -12.77 16.47 12.85
CA GLY A 19 -13.50 17.72 12.52
C GLY A 19 -15.03 17.75 12.64
N VAL A 20 -15.54 17.96 13.87
CA VAL A 20 -16.67 18.82 14.29
C VAL A 20 -18.09 18.70 13.65
N SER A 21 -19.08 18.29 14.45
CA SER A 21 -20.14 19.18 15.02
C SER A 21 -21.21 18.37 15.77
N ARG A 22 -21.74 18.97 16.84
CA ARG A 22 -22.65 18.38 17.82
C ARG A 22 -24.06 18.87 17.53
N ALA A 23 -24.97 17.98 17.13
CA ALA A 23 -26.41 18.20 17.17
C ALA A 23 -27.09 16.88 17.56
N GLY A 24 -27.84 16.93 18.66
CA GLY A 24 -28.49 15.76 19.24
C GLY A 24 -29.71 15.31 18.46
N ALA A 25 -29.76 14.01 18.17
CA ALA A 25 -30.98 13.28 17.88
C ALA A 25 -30.80 11.87 18.49
N GLU A 26 -31.52 11.58 19.58
CA GLU A 26 -31.60 10.21 20.12
C GLU A 26 -32.45 9.36 19.17
N ILE A 27 -31.79 8.70 18.22
CA ILE A 27 -32.39 7.62 17.44
C ILE A 27 -32.20 6.34 18.27
N LYS A 28 -33.29 5.84 18.88
CA LYS A 28 -33.33 4.48 19.46
C LYS A 28 -33.23 3.46 18.33
N LEU A 29 -31.99 3.14 17.95
CA LEU A 29 -31.67 2.04 17.06
C LEU A 29 -32.01 0.72 17.76
N SER A 30 -32.76 -0.15 17.08
CA SER A 30 -33.06 -1.48 17.58
C SER A 30 -31.75 -2.29 17.66
N GLU A 31 -31.55 -2.91 18.82
CA GLU A 31 -30.31 -3.62 19.16
C GLU A 31 -30.00 -4.70 18.12
N SER A 32 -28.81 -4.61 17.50
CA SER A 32 -28.43 -5.51 16.41
C SER A 32 -28.23 -6.94 16.94
N GLN A 33 -28.36 -7.94 16.06
CA GLN A 33 -28.10 -9.35 16.41
C GLN A 33 -26.68 -9.56 16.98
N ILE A 34 -25.73 -8.69 16.61
CA ILE A 34 -24.34 -8.72 17.05
C ILE A 34 -24.22 -8.22 18.50
N ASP A 35 -24.96 -7.17 18.88
CA ASP A 35 -24.97 -6.63 20.24
C ASP A 35 -25.60 -7.61 21.25
N ARG A 36 -26.66 -8.33 20.83
CA ARG A 36 -27.21 -9.46 21.61
C ARG A 36 -26.18 -10.57 21.80
N HIS A 37 -25.36 -10.86 20.79
CA HIS A 37 -24.33 -11.88 20.85
C HIS A 37 -23.20 -11.51 21.82
N TRP A 38 -22.75 -10.25 21.81
CA TRP A 38 -21.73 -9.75 22.73
C TRP A 38 -22.21 -9.69 24.17
N ARG A 39 -23.48 -9.32 24.41
CA ARG A 39 -24.08 -9.28 25.74
C ARG A 39 -24.27 -10.69 26.33
N LEU A 40 -24.68 -11.66 25.51
CA LEU A 40 -24.76 -13.07 25.89
C LEU A 40 -23.37 -13.69 26.14
N ALA A 41 -22.33 -13.23 25.42
CA ALA A 41 -20.95 -13.65 25.67
C ALA A 41 -20.40 -13.09 26.99
N GLN A 42 -20.74 -11.84 27.34
CA GLN A 42 -20.37 -11.21 28.62
C GLN A 42 -21.12 -11.79 29.83
N LEU A 43 -22.39 -12.20 29.66
CA LEU A 43 -23.16 -12.91 30.69
C LEU A 43 -22.67 -14.35 30.93
N LYS A 44 -22.03 -14.97 29.92
CA LYS A 44 -21.42 -16.30 30.04
C LYS A 44 -20.01 -16.27 30.67
N SER A 45 -19.41 -15.10 30.86
CA SER A 45 -18.10 -14.95 31.52
C SER A 45 -18.23 -14.56 33.00
N GLY A 46 -19.05 -15.31 33.75
CA GLY A 46 -18.90 -15.49 35.20
C GLY A 46 -17.78 -16.50 35.51
N PRO A 47 -17.33 -16.64 36.77
CA PRO A 47 -15.97 -17.05 37.11
C PRO A 47 -15.62 -18.44 36.57
N LEU A 48 -14.38 -18.52 36.06
CA LEU A 48 -13.68 -19.69 35.53
C LEU A 48 -14.07 -21.01 36.21
N TYR A 49 -14.70 -21.90 35.45
CA TYR A 49 -14.74 -23.33 35.76
C TYR A 49 -14.12 -24.10 34.59
N SER A 50 -12.98 -24.75 34.85
CA SER A 50 -12.28 -25.61 33.90
C SER A 50 -13.13 -26.84 33.58
N SER A 51 -13.33 -27.13 32.28
CA SER A 51 -13.94 -28.37 31.82
C SER A 51 -12.88 -29.25 31.16
N ASN A 52 -12.68 -30.41 31.79
CA ASN A 52 -11.87 -31.54 31.39
C ASN A 52 -12.41 -32.19 30.10
N TYR A 53 -11.53 -32.50 29.14
CA TYR A 53 -11.64 -33.71 28.33
C TYR A 53 -10.24 -34.30 28.03
N ALA A 54 -10.11 -35.60 28.32
CA ALA A 54 -8.98 -36.51 28.10
C ALA A 54 -7.83 -36.54 29.12
N VAL A 55 -8.13 -36.95 30.36
CA VAL A 55 -7.24 -37.85 31.12
C VAL A 55 -8.01 -39.12 31.43
N ALA A 56 -7.87 -40.11 30.55
CA ALA A 56 -8.29 -41.48 30.80
C ALA A 56 -7.16 -42.39 30.35
N ALA A 57 -6.08 -42.39 31.12
CA ALA A 57 -5.15 -43.50 31.24
C ALA A 57 -4.29 -43.27 32.49
N LEU A 58 -4.44 -44.19 33.45
CA LEU A 58 -3.53 -44.47 34.55
C LEU A 58 -3.58 -43.51 35.76
N ALA A 59 -4.69 -43.60 36.50
CA ALA A 59 -4.63 -43.49 37.96
C ALA A 59 -4.86 -44.90 38.53
N ASP A 60 -3.79 -45.68 38.62
CA ASP A 60 -3.69 -46.73 39.63
C ASP A 60 -2.40 -46.49 40.42
N THR A 61 -2.63 -46.22 41.70
CA THR A 61 -1.75 -46.36 42.87
C THR A 61 -0.23 -46.24 42.70
N SER A 62 0.34 -45.16 43.23
CA SER A 62 1.18 -45.21 44.44
C SER A 62 1.81 -43.85 44.73
N PHE A 63 1.61 -43.40 45.98
CA PHE A 63 2.33 -42.28 46.58
C PHE A 63 3.83 -42.60 46.54
N ASN A 64 4.63 -41.73 45.93
CA ASN A 64 6.08 -41.77 46.11
C ASN A 64 6.57 -40.34 46.33
N GLU A 65 6.98 -40.04 47.57
CA GLU A 65 7.67 -38.81 47.95
C GLU A 65 9.04 -38.78 47.26
N GLY A 66 9.07 -38.32 46.02
CA GLY A 66 10.29 -37.93 45.32
C GLY A 66 10.35 -36.41 45.25
N LYS A 67 11.34 -35.78 45.89
CA LYS A 67 11.66 -34.36 45.72
C LYS A 67 11.81 -34.03 44.23
N ALA A 68 10.78 -33.44 43.63
CA ALA A 68 10.88 -32.80 42.34
C ALA A 68 11.71 -31.53 42.51
N THR A 69 13.01 -31.61 42.20
CA THR A 69 13.79 -30.40 41.91
C THR A 69 13.12 -29.70 40.74
N ALA A 70 12.69 -28.47 40.97
CA ALA A 70 12.06 -27.59 39.99
C ALA A 70 13.06 -27.23 38.89
N ASP A 71 13.35 -28.17 38.01
CA ASP A 71 13.87 -27.84 36.69
C ASP A 71 12.64 -27.40 35.88
N GLU A 72 12.49 -26.09 35.75
CA GLU A 72 11.40 -25.43 35.04
C GLU A 72 11.28 -26.05 33.64
N LEU A 73 10.27 -26.91 33.42
CA LEU A 73 9.97 -27.51 32.13
C LEU A 73 9.72 -26.39 31.12
N VAL A 74 10.77 -25.96 30.42
CA VAL A 74 10.73 -24.94 29.38
C VAL A 74 9.85 -25.48 28.25
N ARG A 75 8.56 -25.12 28.27
CA ARG A 75 7.64 -25.52 27.21
C ARG A 75 8.10 -24.93 25.89
N PRO A 76 8.31 -25.74 24.84
CA PRO A 76 8.83 -25.26 23.58
C PRO A 76 7.83 -24.28 22.93
N LYS A 77 8.36 -23.20 22.38
CA LYS A 77 7.56 -22.11 21.80
C LYS A 77 6.85 -22.57 20.52
N SER A 78 5.63 -22.09 20.31
CA SER A 78 4.79 -22.52 19.17
C SER A 78 5.21 -21.80 17.87
N PRO A 79 5.63 -22.54 16.82
CA PRO A 79 6.03 -21.93 15.56
C PRO A 79 4.90 -21.18 14.86
N ALA A 80 3.68 -21.72 14.88
CA ALA A 80 2.51 -21.07 14.27
C ALA A 80 2.17 -19.73 14.95
N LYS A 81 2.30 -19.66 16.28
CA LYS A 81 2.11 -18.39 17.02
C LYS A 81 3.21 -17.39 16.66
N ALA A 82 4.48 -17.83 16.60
CA ALA A 82 5.59 -16.97 16.21
C ALA A 82 5.40 -16.38 14.80
N PHE A 83 4.97 -17.21 13.84
CA PHE A 83 4.62 -16.78 12.49
C PHE A 83 3.51 -15.71 12.50
N ALA A 84 2.39 -16.01 13.15
CA ALA A 84 1.22 -15.14 13.16
C ALA A 84 1.53 -13.77 13.81
N LEU A 85 2.32 -13.77 14.89
CA LEU A 85 2.78 -12.55 15.54
C LEU A 85 3.60 -11.67 14.60
N SER A 86 4.58 -12.24 13.89
CA SER A 86 5.41 -11.48 12.94
C SER A 86 4.67 -11.05 11.66
N MET A 87 3.63 -11.77 11.25
CA MET A 87 2.73 -11.32 10.18
C MET A 87 1.93 -10.07 10.58
N LEU A 88 1.50 -10.01 11.84
CA LEU A 88 0.75 -8.87 12.38
C LEU A 88 1.67 -7.65 12.51
N ILE A 89 2.80 -7.82 13.20
CA ILE A 89 3.82 -6.80 13.39
C ILE A 89 5.20 -7.46 13.23
N PRO A 90 5.99 -7.06 12.24
CA PRO A 90 7.35 -7.57 12.05
C PRO A 90 8.16 -7.48 13.33
N GLY A 91 8.85 -8.57 13.68
CA GLY A 91 9.66 -8.66 14.87
C GLY A 91 8.96 -9.27 16.09
N LEU A 92 7.62 -9.31 16.17
CA LEU A 92 6.94 -9.86 17.36
C LEU A 92 7.15 -11.36 17.54
N GLY A 93 7.22 -12.14 16.47
CA GLY A 93 7.54 -13.57 16.55
C GLY A 93 8.97 -13.82 17.02
N GLN A 94 9.91 -12.96 16.62
CA GLN A 94 11.30 -12.99 17.12
C GLN A 94 11.37 -12.62 18.59
N TYR A 95 10.63 -11.59 19.00
CA TYR A 95 10.52 -11.20 20.40
C TYR A 95 9.92 -12.33 21.24
N TYR A 96 8.84 -12.95 20.75
CA TYR A 96 8.25 -14.15 21.34
C TYR A 96 9.27 -15.26 21.47
N ASN A 97 10.10 -15.50 20.46
CA ASN A 97 11.18 -16.48 20.50
C ASN A 97 12.34 -16.08 21.43
N GLY A 98 12.45 -14.83 21.86
CA GLY A 98 13.49 -14.30 22.75
C GLY A 98 14.60 -13.51 22.04
N SER A 99 14.54 -13.43 20.71
CA SER A 99 15.53 -12.72 19.88
C SER A 99 15.22 -11.23 19.77
N LYS A 100 15.54 -10.46 20.82
CA LYS A 100 15.25 -9.02 20.90
C LYS A 100 15.91 -8.18 19.80
N LEU A 101 17.16 -8.50 19.43
CA LEU A 101 17.87 -7.77 18.38
C LEU A 101 17.20 -7.94 17.01
N LYS A 102 16.81 -9.18 16.66
CA LYS A 102 16.06 -9.45 15.42
C LYS A 102 14.69 -8.78 15.43
N ALA A 103 14.00 -8.79 16.57
CA ALA A 103 12.74 -8.08 16.73
C ALA A 103 12.89 -6.59 16.43
N ALA A 104 13.90 -5.94 17.03
CA ALA A 104 14.19 -4.53 16.81
C ALA A 104 14.56 -4.23 15.35
N ALA A 105 15.35 -5.11 14.70
CA ALA A 105 15.72 -4.94 13.30
C ALA A 105 14.49 -4.99 12.36
N PHE A 106 13.65 -6.02 12.47
CA PHE A 106 12.45 -6.15 11.65
C PHE A 106 11.46 -5.00 11.89
N LEU A 107 11.28 -4.60 13.14
CA LEU A 107 10.42 -3.47 13.50
C LEU A 107 11.00 -2.14 12.98
N GLY A 108 12.32 -1.96 13.04
CA GLY A 108 12.99 -0.76 12.54
C GLY A 108 12.86 -0.59 11.03
N ILE A 109 12.98 -1.68 10.27
CA ILE A 109 12.73 -1.67 8.81
C ILE A 109 11.28 -1.31 8.52
N GLU A 110 10.32 -1.90 9.27
CA GLU A 110 8.90 -1.60 9.12
C GLU A 110 8.62 -0.11 9.37
N ALA A 111 9.10 0.43 10.49
CA ALA A 111 8.93 1.84 10.84
C ALA A 111 9.55 2.78 9.80
N THR A 112 10.73 2.43 9.27
CA THR A 112 11.41 3.21 8.22
C THR A 112 10.61 3.21 6.93
N ALA A 113 10.09 2.04 6.52
CA ALA A 113 9.27 1.92 5.32
C ALA A 113 8.00 2.78 5.43
N TRP A 114 7.27 2.71 6.55
CA TRP A 114 6.07 3.55 6.76
C TRP A 114 6.39 5.03 6.83
N PHE A 115 7.51 5.42 7.47
CA PHE A 115 7.93 6.82 7.50
C PHE A 115 8.13 7.39 6.09
N PHE A 116 8.88 6.68 5.24
CA PHE A 116 9.13 7.13 3.87
C PHE A 116 7.91 7.01 2.96
N GLU A 117 7.05 6.02 3.18
CA GLU A 117 5.76 5.90 2.49
C GLU A 117 4.91 7.15 2.74
N LEU A 118 4.67 7.49 4.01
CA LEU A 118 3.88 8.66 4.40
C LEU A 118 4.50 9.96 3.88
N LYS A 119 5.82 10.10 4.00
CA LYS A 119 6.54 11.28 3.51
C LYS A 119 6.37 11.43 1.99
N TRP A 120 6.72 10.42 1.21
CA TRP A 120 6.68 10.54 -0.26
C TRP A 120 5.25 10.57 -0.80
N HIS A 121 4.29 9.95 -0.14
CA HIS A 121 2.89 10.10 -0.48
C HIS A 121 2.43 11.55 -0.25
N SER A 122 2.85 12.18 0.86
CA SER A 122 2.57 13.60 1.11
C SER A 122 3.26 14.52 0.10
N ASP A 123 4.54 14.27 -0.21
CA ASP A 123 5.29 15.04 -1.22
C ASP A 123 4.61 14.91 -2.60
N GLY A 124 4.11 13.72 -2.95
CA GLY A 124 3.35 13.48 -4.17
C GLY A 124 2.06 14.30 -4.24
N ASN A 125 1.28 14.33 -3.15
CA ASN A 125 0.06 15.14 -3.06
C ASN A 125 0.34 16.64 -3.19
N GLN A 126 1.43 17.13 -2.61
CA GLN A 126 1.83 18.52 -2.74
C GLN A 126 2.15 18.87 -4.20
N LEU A 127 3.00 18.06 -4.84
CA LEU A 127 3.34 18.24 -6.25
C LEU A 127 2.13 18.11 -7.18
N THR A 128 1.13 17.31 -6.79
CA THR A 128 -0.18 17.28 -7.46
C THR A 128 -0.86 18.63 -7.42
N GLY A 129 -1.02 19.22 -6.23
CA GLY A 129 -1.59 20.56 -6.10
C GLY A 129 -0.81 21.61 -6.91
N ASP A 130 0.52 21.52 -6.94
CA ASP A 130 1.37 22.44 -7.69
C ASP A 130 1.14 22.35 -9.21
N PHE A 131 1.07 21.14 -9.78
CA PHE A 131 0.83 21.01 -11.23
C PHE A 131 -0.60 21.35 -11.60
N GLU A 132 -1.58 21.04 -10.74
CA GLU A 132 -2.99 21.37 -10.97
C GLU A 132 -3.14 22.89 -11.01
N ALA A 133 -2.60 23.61 -10.02
CA ALA A 133 -2.60 25.07 -10.01
C ALA A 133 -1.88 25.68 -11.22
N PHE A 134 -0.76 25.08 -11.66
CA PHE A 134 -0.07 25.51 -12.87
C PHE A 134 -0.93 25.34 -14.12
N GLN A 135 -1.61 24.19 -14.27
CA GLN A 135 -2.52 23.97 -15.39
C GLN A 135 -3.71 24.92 -15.37
N GLU A 136 -4.31 25.17 -14.20
CA GLU A 136 -5.42 26.11 -14.07
C GLU A 136 -5.03 27.54 -14.45
N ALA A 137 -3.77 27.91 -14.29
CA ALA A 137 -3.25 29.23 -14.66
C ALA A 137 -2.93 29.37 -16.16
N HIS A 138 -2.59 28.27 -16.83
CA HIS A 138 -2.00 28.28 -18.19
C HIS A 138 -2.81 27.52 -19.24
N TRP A 139 -3.86 26.80 -18.85
CA TRP A 139 -4.70 26.05 -19.76
C TRP A 139 -6.15 26.52 -19.69
N SER A 140 -6.73 26.81 -20.85
CA SER A 140 -8.04 27.43 -21.00
C SER A 140 -9.02 26.48 -21.71
N GLU A 141 -10.08 26.10 -20.98
CA GLU A 141 -11.25 25.41 -21.56
C GLU A 141 -11.83 26.22 -22.72
N GLY A 142 -11.87 27.55 -22.60
CA GLY A 142 -12.38 28.44 -23.64
C GLY A 142 -11.55 28.41 -24.93
N HIS A 143 -10.22 28.36 -24.83
CA HIS A 143 -9.36 28.20 -26.01
C HIS A 143 -9.61 26.86 -26.69
N TYR A 144 -9.75 25.79 -25.89
CA TYR A 144 -10.05 24.48 -26.43
C TYR A 144 -11.41 24.44 -27.14
N SER A 145 -12.47 24.96 -26.51
CA SER A 145 -13.81 25.06 -27.12
C SER A 145 -13.82 25.87 -28.42
N GLN A 146 -13.08 26.98 -28.49
CA GLN A 146 -12.98 27.77 -29.71
C GLN A 146 -12.26 27.01 -30.83
N TYR A 147 -11.16 26.32 -30.51
CA TYR A 147 -10.48 25.43 -31.46
C TYR A 147 -11.43 24.36 -32.00
N LEU A 148 -12.21 23.70 -31.13
CA LEU A 148 -13.18 22.70 -31.55
C LEU A 148 -14.26 23.31 -32.45
N GLN A 149 -14.73 24.51 -32.12
CA GLN A 149 -15.76 25.21 -32.89
C GLN A 149 -15.28 25.53 -34.30
N ASP A 150 -14.03 25.98 -34.45
CA ASP A 150 -13.47 26.38 -35.74
C ASP A 150 -13.11 25.17 -36.62
N VAL A 151 -12.63 24.07 -36.02
CA VAL A 151 -12.17 22.89 -36.78
C VAL A 151 -13.28 21.87 -37.03
N TYR A 152 -14.17 21.67 -36.05
CA TYR A 152 -15.19 20.62 -36.07
C TYR A 152 -16.62 21.14 -36.09
N GLY A 153 -16.84 22.42 -35.75
CA GLY A 153 -18.18 23.00 -35.68
C GLY A 153 -18.90 22.78 -34.35
N TYR A 154 -18.21 22.26 -33.32
CA TYR A 154 -18.76 21.95 -31.99
C TYR A 154 -17.98 22.68 -30.90
N SER A 155 -18.66 23.13 -29.83
CA SER A 155 -18.01 23.77 -28.67
C SER A 155 -17.41 22.80 -27.66
N ASP A 156 -17.74 21.52 -27.79
CA ASP A 156 -17.32 20.40 -26.94
C ASP A 156 -16.92 19.20 -27.79
N ASP A 157 -16.21 18.24 -27.17
CA ASP A 157 -15.72 17.04 -27.85
C ASP A 157 -16.68 15.85 -27.75
N ASP A 158 -17.71 15.92 -26.90
CA ASP A 158 -18.71 14.86 -26.66
C ASP A 158 -19.42 14.40 -27.93
N SER A 159 -19.68 15.35 -28.82
CA SER A 159 -20.43 15.10 -30.07
C SER A 159 -19.53 14.85 -31.28
N ILE A 160 -18.21 14.88 -31.12
CA ILE A 160 -17.27 14.78 -32.23
C ILE A 160 -16.92 13.32 -32.50
N ASN A 161 -17.41 12.78 -33.61
CA ASN A 161 -17.04 11.44 -34.09
C ASN A 161 -15.89 11.52 -35.11
N ALA A 162 -14.67 11.79 -34.64
CA ALA A 162 -13.45 11.87 -35.44
C ALA A 162 -12.35 10.99 -34.83
N THR A 163 -11.57 10.29 -35.65
CA THR A 163 -10.56 9.31 -35.19
C THR A 163 -9.45 9.92 -34.33
N GLU A 164 -9.16 11.19 -34.53
CA GLU A 164 -8.16 11.98 -33.80
C GLU A 164 -8.68 12.52 -32.46
N ILE A 165 -10.00 12.57 -32.26
CA ILE A 165 -10.62 12.87 -30.97
C ILE A 165 -10.88 11.54 -30.28
N SER A 166 -9.96 11.17 -29.39
CA SER A 166 -9.94 9.85 -28.76
C SER A 166 -10.43 9.87 -27.31
N HIS A 167 -10.51 11.06 -26.73
CA HIS A 167 -10.85 11.29 -25.34
C HIS A 167 -11.76 12.50 -25.23
N HIS A 168 -12.61 12.50 -24.21
CA HIS A 168 -13.49 13.61 -23.89
C HIS A 168 -12.96 14.39 -22.70
N LEU A 169 -12.95 15.71 -22.77
CA LEU A 169 -12.62 16.55 -21.62
C LEU A 169 -13.71 16.36 -20.55
N PRO A 170 -13.39 16.00 -19.29
CA PRO A 170 -14.41 15.75 -18.30
C PRO A 170 -15.00 17.08 -17.85
N ASP A 171 -16.31 17.12 -17.63
CA ASP A 171 -17.05 18.29 -17.13
C ASP A 171 -16.57 18.81 -15.76
N THR A 172 -15.77 18.01 -15.06
CA THR A 172 -15.25 18.32 -13.73
C THR A 172 -13.75 18.12 -13.70
N ARG A 173 -13.06 19.00 -12.96
CA ARG A 173 -11.59 19.02 -12.78
C ARG A 173 -11.09 17.87 -11.91
N THR A 174 -11.35 16.65 -12.36
CA THR A 174 -10.88 15.40 -11.75
C THR A 174 -9.45 15.11 -12.17
N GLN A 175 -8.83 14.09 -11.55
CA GLN A 175 -7.52 13.59 -11.99
C GLN A 175 -7.46 13.31 -13.51
N GLN A 176 -8.56 12.85 -14.11
CA GLN A 176 -8.60 12.57 -15.55
C GLN A 176 -8.52 13.85 -16.38
N TYR A 177 -9.19 14.93 -15.96
CA TYR A 177 -9.11 16.24 -16.62
C TYR A 177 -7.65 16.69 -16.72
N TYR A 178 -6.95 16.68 -15.58
CA TYR A 178 -5.53 17.02 -15.52
C TYR A 178 -4.63 16.03 -16.28
N GLU A 179 -4.99 14.75 -16.33
CA GLU A 179 -4.21 13.80 -17.13
C GLU A 179 -4.26 14.11 -18.61
N MET A 180 -5.44 14.44 -19.12
CA MET A 180 -5.71 14.57 -20.54
C MET A 180 -5.10 15.83 -21.15
N THR A 181 -5.26 16.98 -20.49
CA THR A 181 -4.79 18.30 -20.98
C THR A 181 -3.28 18.36 -21.22
N GLY A 182 -2.51 17.53 -20.51
CA GLY A 182 -1.08 17.34 -20.79
C GLY A 182 -0.81 16.23 -21.81
N LYS A 183 -1.46 15.07 -21.69
CA LYS A 183 -1.03 13.84 -22.37
C LYS A 183 -1.37 13.75 -23.85
N TYR A 184 -2.48 14.36 -24.29
CA TYR A 184 -2.98 14.16 -25.65
C TYR A 184 -2.92 15.44 -26.49
N ASP A 185 -2.43 15.30 -27.72
CA ASP A 185 -2.21 16.42 -28.64
C ASP A 185 -3.49 17.18 -28.99
N GLN A 186 -4.65 16.51 -28.95
CA GLN A 186 -5.95 17.14 -29.17
C GLN A 186 -6.22 18.33 -28.22
N PHE A 187 -5.63 18.34 -27.01
CA PHE A 187 -5.82 19.41 -26.02
C PHE A 187 -4.76 20.51 -26.09
N SER A 188 -3.84 20.46 -27.06
CA SER A 188 -2.68 21.36 -27.11
C SER A 188 -3.06 22.83 -27.24
N TRP A 189 -4.12 23.14 -28.00
CA TRP A 189 -4.59 24.51 -28.19
C TRP A 189 -5.17 25.15 -26.93
N GLY A 190 -5.46 24.37 -25.89
CA GLY A 190 -5.88 24.93 -24.61
C GLY A 190 -4.74 25.62 -23.86
N TRP A 191 -3.47 25.32 -24.15
CA TRP A 191 -2.33 26.00 -23.52
C TRP A 191 -2.18 27.43 -24.04
N ASP A 192 -2.00 28.38 -23.13
CA ASP A 192 -1.90 29.82 -23.41
C ASP A 192 -0.70 30.21 -24.29
N ASP A 193 0.37 29.42 -24.26
CA ASP A 193 1.59 29.59 -25.06
C ASP A 193 1.65 28.63 -26.26
N ALA A 194 0.53 27.98 -26.62
CA ALA A 194 0.48 27.08 -27.78
C ALA A 194 0.81 27.83 -29.07
N THR A 195 1.81 27.33 -29.79
CA THR A 195 2.23 27.88 -31.09
C THR A 195 2.34 26.82 -32.16
N LEU A 196 1.91 27.16 -33.38
CA LEU A 196 2.06 26.37 -34.58
C LEU A 196 2.62 27.27 -35.69
N ASN A 197 3.66 26.82 -36.40
CA ASN A 197 4.31 27.57 -37.48
C ASN A 197 4.70 29.02 -37.13
N GLY A 198 5.07 29.27 -35.86
CA GLY A 198 5.47 30.60 -35.37
C GLY A 198 4.31 31.52 -34.96
N HIS A 199 3.07 31.04 -35.04
CA HIS A 199 1.86 31.78 -34.67
C HIS A 199 1.22 31.19 -33.41
N GLY A 200 0.78 32.05 -32.50
CA GLY A 200 0.06 31.65 -31.29
C GLY A 200 -1.46 31.54 -31.49
N PHE A 201 -2.17 31.11 -30.45
CA PHE A 201 -3.62 30.91 -30.46
C PHE A 201 -4.41 32.07 -31.11
N GLN A 202 -4.13 33.33 -30.71
CA GLN A 202 -4.89 34.50 -31.18
C GLN A 202 -4.86 34.67 -32.71
N TYR A 203 -3.74 34.37 -33.36
CA TYR A 203 -3.64 34.45 -34.83
C TYR A 203 -4.63 33.49 -35.50
N TYR A 204 -4.74 32.28 -34.99
CA TYR A 204 -5.63 31.26 -35.55
C TYR A 204 -7.09 31.57 -35.25
N ALA A 205 -7.39 32.08 -34.05
CA ALA A 205 -8.71 32.55 -33.67
C ALA A 205 -9.20 33.72 -34.54
N ASP A 206 -8.34 34.70 -34.84
CA ASP A 206 -8.70 35.87 -35.65
C ASP A 206 -8.87 35.53 -37.13
N THR A 207 -8.13 34.55 -37.63
CA THR A 207 -8.15 34.15 -39.05
C THR A 207 -9.12 33.02 -39.35
N GLY A 208 -9.61 32.32 -38.33
CA GLY A 208 -10.39 31.08 -38.49
C GLY A 208 -9.60 29.95 -39.14
N ALA A 209 -8.26 29.99 -39.06
CA ALA A 209 -7.36 29.11 -39.80
C ALA A 209 -6.84 27.92 -38.97
N PHE A 210 -7.52 27.54 -37.89
CA PHE A 210 -7.13 26.38 -37.11
C PHE A 210 -7.07 25.12 -37.98
N VAL A 211 -6.08 24.28 -37.68
CA VAL A 211 -5.93 22.94 -38.27
C VAL A 211 -6.05 21.90 -37.17
N ARG A 212 -6.44 20.68 -37.54
CA ARG A 212 -6.54 19.56 -36.61
C ARG A 212 -5.18 19.33 -35.94
N ALA A 213 -5.17 19.27 -34.61
CA ALA A 213 -3.96 19.05 -33.81
C ALA A 213 -3.47 17.60 -33.90
N VAL A 214 -3.00 17.20 -35.08
CA VAL A 214 -2.52 15.86 -35.43
C VAL A 214 -1.21 16.01 -36.18
N TYR A 215 -0.25 15.11 -35.96
CA TYR A 215 1.06 15.16 -36.62
C TYR A 215 0.93 15.31 -38.15
N PRO A 216 1.67 16.26 -38.78
CA PRO A 216 2.73 17.10 -38.20
C PRO A 216 2.26 18.42 -37.55
N ASP A 217 0.96 18.72 -37.60
CA ASP A 217 0.37 20.00 -37.23
C ASP A 217 -0.06 20.08 -35.75
N VAL A 218 0.79 19.59 -34.85
CA VAL A 218 0.55 19.68 -33.41
C VAL A 218 1.18 20.96 -32.87
N PRO A 219 0.40 21.86 -32.22
CA PRO A 219 0.95 23.02 -31.55
C PRO A 219 1.94 22.62 -30.46
N THR A 220 3.04 23.35 -30.40
CA THR A 220 4.05 23.21 -29.34
C THR A 220 3.80 24.22 -28.23
N SER A 221 4.04 23.83 -26.98
CA SER A 221 3.83 24.65 -25.79
C SER A 221 4.93 24.33 -24.76
N LEU A 222 5.62 25.36 -24.27
CA LEU A 222 6.59 25.21 -23.19
C LEU A 222 5.89 24.95 -21.86
N ASN A 223 4.72 25.57 -21.63
CA ASN A 223 3.92 25.35 -20.44
C ASN A 223 3.42 23.90 -20.37
N ARG A 224 2.98 23.30 -21.49
CA ARG A 224 2.65 21.87 -21.57
C ARG A 224 3.83 20.99 -21.16
N ASN A 225 5.02 21.26 -21.69
CA ASN A 225 6.24 20.50 -21.36
C ASN A 225 6.63 20.63 -19.87
N GLN A 226 6.51 21.84 -19.31
CA GLN A 226 6.75 22.09 -17.90
C GLN A 226 5.73 21.34 -17.02
N TYR A 227 4.45 21.43 -17.37
CA TYR A 227 3.37 20.71 -16.71
C TYR A 227 3.58 19.19 -16.71
N GLU A 228 3.91 18.61 -17.86
CA GLU A 228 4.23 17.18 -17.95
C GLU A 228 5.41 16.79 -17.06
N THR A 229 6.43 17.65 -16.97
CA THR A 229 7.58 17.45 -16.06
C THR A 229 7.15 17.48 -14.59
N MET A 230 6.28 18.42 -14.19
CA MET A 230 5.75 18.50 -12.83
C MET A 230 4.92 17.26 -12.48
N ARG A 231 4.04 16.82 -13.39
CA ARG A 231 3.28 15.58 -13.24
C ARG A 231 4.17 14.35 -13.14
N TYR A 232 5.21 14.28 -13.96
CA TYR A 232 6.20 13.21 -13.86
C TYR A 232 6.84 13.17 -12.47
N ASN A 233 7.26 14.33 -11.93
CA ASN A 233 7.85 14.41 -10.60
C ASN A 233 6.89 13.94 -9.49
N ALA A 234 5.60 14.33 -9.56
CA ALA A 234 4.57 13.85 -8.63
C ALA A 234 4.42 12.33 -8.70
N ASN A 235 4.31 11.77 -9.91
CA ASN A 235 4.22 10.33 -10.14
C ASN A 235 5.44 9.56 -9.61
N GLN A 236 6.64 10.14 -9.69
CA GLN A 236 7.84 9.53 -9.13
C GLN A 236 7.76 9.42 -7.60
N LYS A 237 7.21 10.42 -6.90
CA LYS A 237 6.99 10.35 -5.45
C LYS A 237 5.98 9.28 -5.05
N PHE A 238 4.86 9.17 -5.77
CA PHE A 238 3.91 8.07 -5.54
C PHE A 238 4.52 6.70 -5.85
N SER A 239 5.35 6.60 -6.89
CA SER A 239 6.10 5.38 -7.21
C SER A 239 7.06 4.99 -6.08
N ASP A 240 7.78 5.96 -5.51
CA ASP A 240 8.69 5.72 -4.39
C ASP A 240 7.92 5.31 -3.11
N ALA A 241 6.80 5.95 -2.79
CA ALA A 241 5.92 5.53 -1.70
C ALA A 241 5.45 4.07 -1.88
N ARG A 242 5.04 3.70 -3.10
CA ARG A 242 4.61 2.33 -3.42
C ARG A 242 5.73 1.31 -3.24
N LYS A 243 6.99 1.67 -3.54
CA LYS A 243 8.15 0.80 -3.26
C LYS A 243 8.30 0.55 -1.76
N MET A 244 7.98 1.52 -0.90
CA MET A 244 8.04 1.34 0.55
C MET A 244 6.92 0.42 1.07
N ILE A 245 5.72 0.46 0.49
CA ILE A 245 4.67 -0.54 0.77
C ILE A 245 5.19 -1.95 0.43
N MET A 246 5.81 -2.12 -0.73
CA MET A 246 6.39 -3.41 -1.13
C MET A 246 7.52 -3.86 -0.19
N LEU A 247 8.35 -2.93 0.29
CA LEU A 247 9.36 -3.20 1.30
C LEU A 247 8.74 -3.68 2.62
N ALA A 248 7.72 -3.00 3.12
CA ALA A 248 7.02 -3.39 4.36
C ALA A 248 6.37 -4.78 4.23
N LEU A 249 5.70 -5.05 3.11
CA LEU A 249 5.12 -6.38 2.84
C LEU A 249 6.19 -7.48 2.78
N GLY A 250 7.31 -7.22 2.09
CA GLY A 250 8.44 -8.14 2.04
C GLY A 250 9.05 -8.38 3.41
N ASN A 251 9.22 -7.33 4.20
CA ASN A 251 9.73 -7.37 5.57
C ASN A 251 8.84 -8.23 6.49
N ARG A 252 7.50 -8.05 6.42
CA ARG A 252 6.52 -8.89 7.13
C ARG A 252 6.66 -10.36 6.80
N LEU A 253 6.72 -10.71 5.52
CA LEU A 253 6.84 -12.11 5.08
C LEU A 253 8.15 -12.73 5.56
N VAL A 254 9.28 -12.06 5.36
CA VAL A 254 10.59 -12.55 5.80
C VAL A 254 10.63 -12.69 7.32
N SER A 255 10.11 -11.71 8.07
CA SER A 255 10.00 -11.78 9.52
C SER A 255 9.14 -12.96 9.97
N ALA A 256 7.99 -13.21 9.35
CA ALA A 256 7.11 -14.30 9.71
C ALA A 256 7.75 -15.68 9.53
N PHE A 257 8.40 -15.90 8.38
CA PHE A 257 9.10 -17.16 8.11
C PHE A 257 10.33 -17.35 9.01
N GLU A 258 11.10 -16.30 9.28
CA GLU A 258 12.24 -16.39 10.21
C GLU A 258 11.75 -16.76 11.62
N ALA A 259 10.70 -16.11 12.13
CA ALA A 259 10.13 -16.41 13.44
C ALA A 259 9.63 -17.86 13.53
N PHE A 260 8.97 -18.34 12.49
CA PHE A 260 8.49 -19.72 12.40
C PHE A 260 9.65 -20.72 12.47
N ILE A 261 10.68 -20.52 11.63
CA ILE A 261 11.83 -21.43 11.54
C ILE A 261 12.60 -21.44 12.86
N SER A 262 12.84 -20.26 13.45
CA SER A 262 13.56 -20.12 14.72
C SER A 262 12.82 -20.81 15.88
N ALA A 263 11.49 -20.65 15.95
CA ALA A 263 10.66 -21.38 16.92
C ALA A 263 10.71 -22.90 16.70
N LYS A 264 10.62 -23.37 15.45
CA LYS A 264 10.67 -24.80 15.11
C LYS A 264 12.03 -25.43 15.44
N ARG A 265 13.13 -24.71 15.19
CA ARG A 265 14.49 -25.15 15.55
C ARG A 265 14.65 -25.25 17.07
N SER A 266 14.20 -24.23 17.80
CA SER A 266 14.21 -24.24 19.27
C SER A 266 13.33 -25.36 19.86
N HIS A 267 12.22 -25.70 19.21
CA HIS A 267 11.37 -26.83 19.61
C HIS A 267 12.07 -28.19 19.41
N ASN A 268 12.94 -28.31 18.41
CA ASN A 268 13.62 -29.58 18.07
C ASN A 268 14.97 -29.76 18.78
N ALA A 269 15.54 -28.69 19.35
CA ALA A 269 16.72 -28.78 20.20
C ALA A 269 16.32 -29.41 21.54
N LYS A 270 16.83 -30.61 21.86
CA LYS A 270 16.74 -31.15 23.22
C LYS A 270 17.38 -30.15 24.19
N PRO A 271 16.89 -30.00 25.44
CA PRO A 271 17.58 -29.21 26.44
C PRO A 271 18.94 -29.85 26.69
N ALA A 272 20.00 -29.27 26.13
CA ALA A 272 21.36 -29.60 26.52
C ALA A 272 21.58 -28.90 27.85
N GLY A 273 21.81 -29.68 28.91
CA GLY A 273 22.35 -29.14 30.14
C GLY A 273 23.68 -28.44 29.84
N GLY A 274 23.87 -27.25 30.39
CA GLY A 274 25.15 -26.55 30.37
C GLY A 274 25.19 -25.31 29.49
N GLU A 275 25.27 -24.17 30.18
CA GLU A 275 25.90 -22.90 29.81
C GLU A 275 25.51 -22.24 28.48
N GLY A 276 24.83 -21.09 28.64
CA GLY A 276 24.53 -20.14 27.58
C GLY A 276 25.79 -19.71 26.86
N THR A 277 25.93 -20.17 25.62
CA THR A 277 26.90 -19.63 24.68
C THR A 277 26.11 -18.87 23.62
N GLY A 278 26.41 -17.57 23.50
CA GLY A 278 25.83 -16.69 22.51
C GLY A 278 26.03 -17.28 21.11
N ASN A 279 24.93 -17.48 20.40
CA ASN A 279 24.97 -18.06 19.06
C ASN A 279 25.66 -17.09 18.09
N PRO A 280 26.64 -17.53 17.27
CA PRO A 280 27.26 -16.69 16.24
C PRO A 280 26.27 -16.53 15.07
N GLU A 281 25.35 -15.58 15.22
CA GLU A 281 24.04 -15.58 14.54
C GLU A 281 24.05 -15.12 13.06
N PHE A 282 25.22 -14.84 12.45
CA PHE A 282 25.31 -14.27 11.10
C PHE A 282 26.41 -14.80 10.16
N SER A 283 27.29 -15.72 10.58
CA SER A 283 28.41 -16.16 9.71
C SER A 283 27.99 -16.96 8.46
N HIS A 284 26.76 -17.49 8.45
CA HIS A 284 26.25 -18.34 7.37
C HIS A 284 25.29 -17.61 6.41
N TRP A 285 24.93 -16.35 6.68
CA TRP A 285 23.99 -15.60 5.85
C TRP A 285 24.73 -14.81 4.77
N LYS A 286 24.79 -15.35 3.55
CA LYS A 286 25.20 -14.58 2.37
C LYS A 286 23.97 -14.02 1.68
N PHE A 287 23.70 -12.73 1.90
CA PHE A 287 22.65 -12.01 1.18
C PHE A 287 23.21 -11.51 -0.15
N SER A 288 22.62 -11.92 -1.28
CA SER A 288 22.84 -11.24 -2.55
C SER A 288 21.49 -10.82 -3.13
N GLY A 289 21.25 -9.51 -3.13
CA GLY A 289 20.09 -8.89 -3.78
C GLY A 289 20.53 -8.30 -5.12
N ARG A 290 19.84 -8.65 -6.20
CA ARG A 290 19.98 -7.95 -7.49
C ARG A 290 18.63 -7.31 -7.81
N VAL A 291 18.58 -5.98 -7.75
CA VAL A 291 17.48 -5.19 -8.31
C VAL A 291 17.74 -5.09 -9.81
N LYS A 292 16.97 -5.82 -10.62
CA LYS A 292 16.93 -5.57 -12.06
C LYS A 292 15.77 -4.63 -12.34
N SER A 293 16.08 -3.36 -12.56
CA SER A 293 15.21 -2.47 -13.33
C SER A 293 15.48 -2.79 -14.80
N VAL A 294 14.52 -3.42 -15.48
CA VAL A 294 14.53 -3.49 -16.94
C VAL A 294 13.66 -2.33 -17.43
N HIS A 295 14.21 -1.48 -18.29
CA HIS A 295 13.48 -0.39 -18.95
C HIS A 295 12.45 -0.98 -19.93
N ALA A 296 11.27 -1.35 -19.43
CA ALA A 296 10.09 -1.63 -20.26
C ALA A 296 8.82 -1.19 -19.51
N ARG A 297 7.91 -0.51 -20.21
CA ARG A 297 6.73 0.22 -19.68
C ARG A 297 5.73 -0.59 -18.83
N TYR A 298 5.91 -1.90 -18.65
CA TYR A 298 4.89 -2.78 -18.05
C TYR A 298 5.39 -3.88 -17.10
N ASP A 299 6.66 -3.92 -16.72
CA ASP A 299 7.13 -4.97 -15.79
C ASP A 299 6.92 -4.57 -14.32
N THR A 300 6.23 -5.44 -13.57
CA THR A 300 6.07 -5.30 -12.13
C THR A 300 7.42 -5.62 -11.48
N PRO A 301 8.00 -4.72 -10.65
CA PRO A 301 9.25 -5.04 -9.97
C PRO A 301 9.04 -6.24 -9.06
N TYR A 302 9.84 -7.28 -9.25
CA TYR A 302 9.80 -8.48 -8.41
C TYR A 302 11.11 -8.63 -7.64
N LEU A 303 10.99 -8.97 -6.35
CA LEU A 303 12.13 -9.29 -5.51
C LEU A 303 12.38 -10.79 -5.58
N LYS A 304 13.47 -11.21 -6.22
CA LYS A 304 13.92 -12.60 -6.18
C LYS A 304 14.83 -12.81 -4.97
N VAL A 305 14.26 -13.29 -3.87
CA VAL A 305 15.03 -13.75 -2.70
C VAL A 305 15.46 -15.19 -2.93
N THR A 306 16.77 -15.44 -2.92
CA THR A 306 17.31 -16.81 -2.99
C THR A 306 17.94 -17.12 -1.63
N TYR A 307 17.58 -18.24 -1.02
CA TYR A 307 18.14 -18.70 0.25
C TYR A 307 18.72 -20.11 0.07
N GLY A 308 19.78 -20.43 0.81
CA GLY A 308 20.40 -21.75 0.85
C GLY A 308 20.78 -22.11 2.29
N PHE A 309 20.79 -23.41 2.60
CA PHE A 309 21.16 -23.98 3.90
C PHE A 309 22.59 -24.51 3.86
#